data_AF-A0A380BMJ9-F1
#
_entry.id   AF-A0A380BMJ9-F1
#
_cell.length_a   1.000
_cell.length_b   1.000
_cell.length_c   1.000
_cell.angle_alpha   90.00
_cell.angle_beta   90.00
_cell.angle_gamma   90.00
#
_symmetry.space_group_name_H-M   'P 1'
#
loop_
_entity.id
_entity.type
_entity.pdbx_description
1 polymer ?
#
loop_
_entity_poly.entity_id
_entity_poly.type
_entity_poly.pdbx_seq_one_letter_code
_entity_poly.pdbx_strand_id
1 'polypeptide(L)'
;MTVINGGEKNITEMNSAMQAGDFDKAGKVQQEWSTALDKDIKKVEEIGDFNGDANLQTAILTGLKGYKKIVAEDYPKLIDLRKNKKEDPATEQQLLNNINNALEVMANGVNEASGKFERDHAKK
;
A
#
# COMPACT_ATOMS: atom_id res chain seq x y z
N MET A 1 -2.14 -15.59 4.25
CA MET A 1 -2.08 -14.34 3.46
C MET A 1 -2.54 -13.13 4.30
N THR A 2 -2.11 -13.04 5.57
CA THR A 2 -2.62 -12.07 6.56
C THR A 2 -2.02 -10.67 6.42
N VAL A 3 -0.87 -10.54 5.73
CA VAL A 3 -0.17 -9.27 5.49
C VAL A 3 -0.95 -8.38 4.52
N ILE A 4 -1.68 -8.97 3.57
CA ILE A 4 -2.49 -8.24 2.58
C ILE A 4 -3.78 -7.70 3.21
N ASN A 5 -4.41 -8.48 4.11
CA ASN A 5 -5.65 -8.08 4.78
C ASN A 5 -5.49 -6.82 5.66
N GLY A 6 -4.28 -6.52 6.15
CA GLY A 6 -4.02 -5.27 6.89
C GLY A 6 -4.09 -4.03 6.00
N GLY A 7 -3.72 -4.15 4.71
CA GLY A 7 -3.79 -3.06 3.73
C GLY A 7 -5.22 -2.63 3.43
N GLU A 8 -6.14 -3.58 3.26
CA GLU A 8 -7.56 -3.29 2.96
C GLU A 8 -8.24 -2.47 4.06
N LYS A 9 -7.92 -2.73 5.33
CA LYS A 9 -8.41 -1.95 6.46
C LYS A 9 -7.95 -0.50 6.37
N ASN A 10 -6.64 -0.28 6.20
CA ASN A 10 -6.08 1.07 6.14
C ASN A 10 -6.58 1.85 4.92
N ILE A 11 -6.74 1.20 3.76
CA ILE A 11 -7.33 1.79 2.56
C ILE A 11 -8.78 2.23 2.85
N THR A 12 -9.57 1.37 3.48
CA THR A 12 -10.97 1.64 3.81
C THR A 12 -11.11 2.81 4.79
N GLU A 13 -10.33 2.79 5.87
CA GLU A 13 -10.35 3.85 6.89
C GLU A 13 -9.85 5.19 6.35
N MET A 14 -8.81 5.16 5.51
CA MET A 14 -8.27 6.35 4.84
C MET A 14 -9.30 6.95 3.89
N ASN A 15 -9.90 6.13 3.02
CA ASN A 15 -10.93 6.59 2.07
C ASN A 15 -12.15 7.16 2.81
N SER A 16 -12.61 6.50 3.88
CA SER A 16 -13.72 6.97 4.70
C SER A 16 -13.40 8.32 5.36
N ALA A 17 -12.21 8.48 5.95
CA ALA A 17 -11.80 9.75 6.56
C ALA A 17 -11.70 10.89 5.53
N MET A 18 -11.11 10.60 4.37
CA MET A 18 -10.96 11.58 3.27
C MET A 18 -12.29 12.00 2.65
N GLN A 19 -13.26 11.09 2.54
CA GLN A 19 -14.62 11.40 2.06
C GLN A 19 -15.43 12.19 3.09
N ALA A 20 -15.25 11.90 4.38
CA ALA A 20 -15.91 12.62 5.47
C ALA A 20 -15.31 14.02 5.73
N GLY A 21 -14.19 14.37 5.08
CA GLY A 21 -13.45 15.60 5.37
C GLY A 21 -12.75 15.58 6.74
N ASP A 22 -12.60 14.40 7.36
CA ASP A 22 -11.92 14.23 8.64
C ASP A 22 -10.40 14.06 8.40
N PHE A 23 -9.76 15.18 8.07
CA PHE A 23 -8.34 15.20 7.70
C PHE A 23 -7.40 14.89 8.86
N ASP A 24 -7.84 15.11 10.10
CA ASP A 24 -7.07 14.73 11.29
C ASP A 24 -7.08 13.21 11.48
N LYS A 25 -8.24 12.56 11.26
CA LYS A 25 -8.30 11.09 11.20
C LYS A 25 -7.53 10.53 10.01
N ALA A 26 -7.63 11.13 8.83
CA ALA A 26 -6.85 10.71 7.66
C ALA A 26 -5.34 10.76 7.93
N GLY A 27 -4.86 11.81 8.62
CA GLY A 27 -3.47 11.91 9.05
C GLY A 27 -3.06 10.83 10.06
N LYS A 28 -3.93 10.46 11.01
CA LYS A 28 -3.66 9.34 11.93
C LYS A 28 -3.57 8.01 11.21
N VAL A 29 -4.53 7.70 10.34
CA VAL A 29 -4.53 6.48 9.52
C VAL A 29 -3.28 6.41 8.64
N GLN A 30 -2.85 7.54 8.06
CA GLN A 30 -1.60 7.64 7.29
C GLN A 30 -0.37 7.20 8.12
N GLN A 31 -0.23 7.71 9.34
CA GLN A 31 0.90 7.41 10.22
C GLN A 31 0.89 5.96 10.69
N GLU A 32 -0.29 5.46 11.09
CA GLU A 32 -0.48 4.07 11.52
C GLU A 32 -0.17 3.10 10.37
N TRP A 33 -0.65 3.40 9.16
CA TRP A 33 -0.39 2.60 7.98
C TRP A 33 1.10 2.61 7.61
N SER A 34 1.75 3.77 7.63
CA SER A 34 3.20 3.88 7.38
C SER A 34 4.00 2.99 8.35
N THR A 35 3.65 3.04 9.64
CA THR A 35 4.30 2.24 10.69
C THR A 35 4.05 0.74 10.49
N ALA A 36 2.85 0.35 10.07
CA ALA A 36 2.53 -1.05 9.77
C ALA A 36 3.36 -1.55 8.57
N LEU A 37 3.46 -0.75 7.51
CA LEU A 37 4.24 -1.09 6.32
C LEU A 37 5.73 -1.26 6.64
N ASP A 38 6.30 -0.43 7.51
CA ASP A 38 7.69 -0.59 7.96
C ASP A 38 7.92 -1.92 8.67
N LYS A 39 6.98 -2.32 9.53
CA LYS A 39 7.04 -3.62 10.23
C LYS A 39 6.90 -4.78 9.25
N ASP A 40 5.97 -4.69 8.31
CA ASP A 40 5.73 -5.74 7.32
C ASP A 40 6.91 -5.89 6.36
N ILE A 41 7.49 -4.79 5.87
CA ILE A 41 8.70 -4.81 5.03
C ILE A 41 9.82 -5.51 5.77
N LYS A 42 10.11 -5.08 7.00
CA LYS A 42 11.19 -5.67 7.81
C LYS A 42 10.97 -7.16 8.05
N LYS A 43 9.73 -7.55 8.36
CA LYS A 43 9.38 -8.96 8.55
C LYS A 43 9.60 -9.79 7.29
N VAL A 44 9.24 -9.28 6.12
CA VAL A 44 9.46 -9.98 4.84
C VAL A 44 10.94 -10.04 4.49
N GLU A 45 11.71 -8.99 4.79
CA GLU A 45 13.18 -8.99 4.64
C GLU A 45 13.82 -10.04 5.57
N GLU A 46 13.36 -10.16 6.83
CA GLU A 46 13.85 -11.14 7.81
C GLU A 46 13.48 -12.60 7.46
N ILE A 47 12.33 -12.82 6.82
CA ILE A 47 11.92 -14.16 6.37
C ILE A 47 12.89 -14.70 5.29
N GLY A 48 13.42 -13.82 4.44
CA GLY A 48 14.27 -14.23 3.32
C GLY A 48 13.48 -14.99 2.25
N ASP A 49 14.21 -15.76 1.45
CA ASP A 49 13.68 -16.54 0.34
C ASP A 49 12.69 -17.61 0.85
N PHE A 50 11.53 -17.74 0.19
CA PHE A 50 10.54 -18.75 0.55
C PHE A 50 10.94 -20.10 -0.06
N ASN A 51 11.51 -21.02 0.73
CA ASN A 51 12.01 -22.32 0.25
C ASN A 51 13.04 -22.20 -0.91
N GLY A 52 13.88 -21.16 -0.88
CA GLY A 52 14.87 -20.86 -1.93
C GLY A 52 14.29 -20.13 -3.16
N ASP A 53 13.01 -19.75 -3.13
CA ASP A 53 12.40 -18.89 -4.14
C ASP A 53 12.30 -17.45 -3.63
N ALA A 54 13.22 -16.60 -4.12
CA ALA A 54 13.26 -15.17 -3.83
C ALA A 54 12.20 -14.36 -4.61
N ASN A 55 11.52 -14.95 -5.61
CA ASN A 55 10.56 -14.22 -6.44
C ASN A 55 9.33 -13.80 -5.63
N LEU A 56 8.82 -14.69 -4.77
CA LEU A 56 7.69 -14.37 -3.91
C LEU A 56 8.04 -13.26 -2.92
N GLN A 57 9.23 -13.34 -2.30
CA GLN A 57 9.71 -12.30 -1.39
C GLN A 57 9.86 -10.96 -2.11
N THR A 58 10.49 -10.95 -3.29
CA THR A 58 10.70 -9.74 -4.10
C THR A 58 9.38 -9.09 -4.48
N ALA A 59 8.39 -9.88 -4.89
CA ALA A 59 7.07 -9.37 -5.26
C ALA A 59 6.33 -8.77 -4.06
N ILE A 60 6.35 -9.44 -2.90
CA ILE A 60 5.75 -8.91 -1.67
C ILE A 60 6.45 -7.61 -1.25
N LEU A 61 7.78 -7.55 -1.26
CA LEU A 61 8.53 -6.34 -0.93
C LEU A 61 8.26 -5.19 -1.91
N THR A 62 8.14 -5.49 -3.20
CA THR A 62 7.77 -4.50 -4.21
C THR A 62 6.38 -3.93 -3.92
N GLY A 63 5.42 -4.79 -3.58
CA GLY A 63 4.10 -4.37 -3.14
C GLY A 63 4.16 -3.47 -1.90
N LEU A 64 4.76 -3.93 -0.81
CA LEU A 64 4.83 -3.17 0.44
C LEU A 64 5.55 -1.81 0.28
N LYS A 65 6.63 -1.77 -0.52
CA LYS A 65 7.36 -0.52 -0.82
C LYS A 65 6.53 0.43 -1.68
N GLY A 66 5.71 -0.08 -2.59
CA GLY A 66 4.71 0.70 -3.32
C GLY A 66 3.72 1.38 -2.38
N TYR A 67 3.16 0.64 -1.41
CA TYR A 67 2.21 1.19 -0.44
C TYR A 67 2.88 2.27 0.40
N LYS A 68 4.11 2.00 0.84
CA LYS A 68 4.87 2.95 1.65
C LYS A 68 5.10 4.26 0.91
N LYS A 69 5.39 4.20 -0.39
CA LYS A 69 5.57 5.41 -1.21
C LYS A 69 4.32 6.28 -1.22
N ILE A 70 3.16 5.73 -1.56
CA ILE A 70 1.92 6.54 -1.63
C ILE A 70 1.49 7.05 -0.25
N VAL A 71 1.72 6.27 0.81
CA VAL A 71 1.43 6.67 2.20
C VAL A 71 2.36 7.78 2.67
N ALA A 72 3.63 7.76 2.28
CA ALA A 72 4.62 8.77 2.70
C ALA A 72 4.60 10.04 1.83
N GLU A 73 4.24 9.93 0.55
CA GLU A 73 4.40 11.02 -0.41
C GLU A 73 3.06 11.59 -0.91
N ASP A 74 2.12 10.74 -1.35
CA ASP A 74 0.93 11.19 -2.06
C ASP A 74 -0.23 11.52 -1.10
N TYR A 75 -0.51 10.66 -0.11
CA TYR A 75 -1.57 10.90 0.87
C TYR A 75 -1.36 12.19 1.69
N PRO A 76 -0.16 12.51 2.21
CA PRO A 76 0.05 13.76 2.94
C PRO A 76 -0.23 15.00 2.09
N LYS A 77 0.17 14.98 0.80
CA LYS A 77 -0.10 16.08 -0.13
C LYS A 77 -1.60 16.21 -0.41
N LEU A 78 -2.30 15.10 -0.62
CA LEU A 78 -3.74 15.08 -0.87
C LEU A 78 -4.52 15.57 0.35
N ILE A 79 -4.12 15.15 1.56
CA ILE A 79 -4.67 15.63 2.83
C ILE A 79 -4.46 17.14 2.96
N ASP A 80 -3.24 17.65 2.74
CA ASP A 80 -2.94 19.08 2.84
C ASP A 80 -3.75 19.92 1.84
N LEU A 81 -3.84 19.47 0.59
CA LEU A 81 -4.58 20.15 -0.47
C LEU A 81 -6.05 20.31 -0.08
N ARG A 82 -6.70 19.21 0.35
CA ARG A 82 -8.11 19.21 0.74
C ARG A 82 -8.36 19.94 2.06
N LYS A 83 -7.48 19.77 3.07
CA LYS A 83 -7.60 20.44 4.38
C LYS A 83 -7.52 21.96 4.27
N ASN A 84 -6.64 22.45 3.41
CA ASN A 84 -6.47 23.89 3.19
C ASN A 84 -7.42 24.48 2.15
N LYS A 85 -8.32 23.68 1.55
CA LYS A 85 -9.22 24.09 0.46
C LYS A 85 -8.47 24.77 -0.69
N LYS A 86 -7.26 24.31 -1.00
CA LYS A 86 -6.48 24.81 -2.13
C LYS A 86 -7.13 24.27 -3.41
N GLU A 87 -7.65 25.14 -4.26
CA GLU A 87 -8.08 24.74 -5.60
C GLU A 87 -6.85 24.47 -6.46
N ASP A 88 -6.47 23.20 -6.54
CA ASP A 88 -5.50 22.69 -7.52
C ASP A 88 -5.98 21.35 -8.09
N PRO A 89 -6.98 21.38 -8.99
CA PRO A 89 -7.60 20.18 -9.54
C PRO A 89 -6.61 19.29 -10.30
N ALA A 90 -5.57 19.89 -10.91
CA ALA A 90 -4.57 19.15 -11.67
C ALA A 90 -3.70 18.30 -10.74
N THR A 91 -3.16 18.92 -9.68
CA THR A 91 -2.38 18.20 -8.67
C THR A 91 -3.23 17.17 -7.93
N GLU A 92 -4.46 17.52 -7.57
CA GLU A 92 -5.38 16.59 -6.91
C GLU A 92 -5.65 15.34 -7.78
N GLN A 93 -5.98 15.53 -9.06
CA GLN A 93 -6.23 14.41 -9.97
C GLN A 93 -4.98 13.55 -10.17
N GLN A 94 -3.80 14.17 -10.26
CA GLN A 94 -2.54 13.44 -10.37
C GLN A 94 -2.29 12.56 -9.13
N LEU A 95 -2.50 13.10 -7.93
CA LEU A 95 -2.34 12.35 -6.68
C LEU A 95 -3.32 11.18 -6.60
N LEU A 96 -4.58 11.39 -6.97
CA LEU A 96 -5.60 10.33 -7.00
C LEU A 96 -5.22 9.22 -7.99
N ASN A 97 -4.74 9.58 -9.18
CA ASN A 97 -4.28 8.61 -10.18
C ASN A 97 -3.08 7.81 -9.68
N ASN A 98 -2.10 8.47 -9.05
CA ASN A 98 -0.94 7.80 -8.47
C ASN A 98 -1.35 6.79 -7.40
N ILE A 99 -2.23 7.20 -6.48
CA ILE A 99 -2.76 6.34 -5.42
C ILE A 99 -3.49 5.15 -6.04
N ASN A 100 -4.45 5.38 -6.94
CA ASN A 100 -5.24 4.30 -7.55
C ASN A 100 -4.37 3.31 -8.33
N ASN A 101 -3.46 3.80 -9.17
CA ASN A 101 -2.55 2.94 -9.94
C ASN A 101 -1.66 2.10 -9.03
N ALA A 102 -1.16 2.70 -7.95
CA ALA A 102 -0.35 1.98 -6.98
C ALA A 102 -1.17 0.88 -6.30
N LEU A 103 -2.38 1.18 -5.81
CA LEU A 103 -3.27 0.19 -5.19
C LEU A 103 -3.56 -1.00 -6.13
N GLU A 104 -3.82 -0.72 -7.41
CA GLU A 104 -4.12 -1.74 -8.42
C GLU A 104 -2.90 -2.61 -8.77
N VAL A 105 -1.76 -1.99 -9.07
CA VAL A 105 -0.51 -2.70 -9.39
C VAL A 105 -0.11 -3.63 -8.24
N MET A 106 -0.31 -3.20 -7.00
CA MET A 106 0.06 -3.99 -5.83
C MET A 106 -0.89 -5.18 -5.61
N ALA A 107 -2.21 -4.98 -5.77
CA ALA A 107 -3.18 -6.07 -5.70
C ALA A 107 -2.90 -7.13 -6.76
N ASN A 108 -2.57 -6.71 -7.98
CA ASN A 108 -2.28 -7.63 -9.08
C ASN A 108 -0.92 -8.35 -8.90
N GLY A 109 0.13 -7.61 -8.53
CA GLY A 109 1.50 -8.16 -8.44
C GLY A 109 1.65 -9.24 -7.36
N VAL A 110 1.01 -9.07 -6.20
CA VAL A 110 1.08 -10.09 -5.13
C VAL A 110 0.27 -11.34 -5.49
N ASN A 111 -0.88 -11.17 -6.14
CA ASN A 111 -1.70 -12.30 -6.61
C ASN A 111 -0.96 -13.11 -7.68
N GLU A 112 -0.29 -12.45 -8.62
CA GLU A 112 0.49 -13.12 -9.67
C GLU A 112 1.66 -13.91 -9.07
N ALA A 113 2.44 -13.28 -8.18
CA ALA A 113 3.57 -13.92 -7.52
C ALA A 113 3.14 -15.10 -6.64
N SER A 114 2.03 -14.95 -5.91
CA SER A 114 1.48 -16.02 -5.09
C SER A 114 1.02 -17.20 -5.96
N GLY A 115 0.29 -16.94 -7.04
CA GLY A 115 -0.15 -17.98 -7.96
C GLY A 115 1.01 -18.67 -8.68
N LYS A 116 2.10 -17.94 -8.99
CA LYS A 116 3.33 -18.53 -9.54
C LYS A 116 4.01 -19.44 -8.52
N PHE A 117 4.21 -18.97 -7.29
CA PHE A 117 4.80 -19.75 -6.22
C PHE A 117 4.00 -21.03 -5.95
N GLU A 118 2.67 -20.93 -5.84
CA GLU A 118 1.79 -22.10 -5.68
C GLU A 118 1.98 -23.10 -6.82
N ARG A 119 2.03 -22.67 -8.08
CA ARG A 119 2.25 -23.57 -9.23
C ARG A 119 3.62 -24.24 -9.21
N ASP A 120 4.67 -23.49 -8.86
CA ASP A 120 6.05 -23.98 -8.85
C ASP A 120 6.30 -24.95 -7.68
N HIS A 121 5.55 -24.81 -6.58
CA HIS A 121 5.66 -25.65 -5.39
C HIS A 121 4.55 -26.72 -5.25
N ALA A 122 3.46 -26.66 -6.02
CA ALA A 122 2.41 -27.70 -6.05
C ALA A 122 2.82 -28.99 -6.77
N LYS A 123 4.00 -29.02 -7.40
CA LYS A 123 4.55 -30.19 -8.10
C LYS A 123 5.64 -30.94 -7.31
N LYS A 124 5.85 -30.61 -6.03
CA LYS A 124 6.69 -31.37 -5.10
C LYS A 124 5.81 -32.15 -4.13
#